data_AF-A0A1V4MWJ9-F1
#
_entry.id   AF-A0A1V4MWJ9-F1
#
_cell.length_a   1.000
_cell.length_b   1.000
_cell.length_c   1.000
_cell.angle_alpha   90.00
_cell.angle_beta   90.00
_cell.angle_gamma   90.00
#
_symmetry.space_group_name_H-M   'P 1'
#
loop_
_entity.id
_entity.type
_entity.pdbx_description
1 polymer ?
#
loop_
_entity_poly.entity_id
_entity_poly.type
_entity_poly.pdbx_seq_one_letter_code
_entity_poly.pdbx_strand_id
1 'polypeptide(L)'
;MLQRRNEICYIKSMNNRILILAFLALAAGPAVSGEYSLMLRDTLEIPVAQYRAVRFEVLPDMAGDASLEGRLEVLPDTSEIELILLHIDDYQRWVSDGGSVDTLAYQRRVSGDFSMGVPGLGRYALVVSNRGNYMPAAVVMEMNLVFAGSGSTDPLPSALKIALLVIALGIAAFALGSVIARFRRS
;
A
#
# COMPACT_ATOMS: atom_id res chain seq x y z
N MET A 1 5.88 -53.38 -41.68
CA MET A 1 4.73 -52.45 -41.59
C MET A 1 4.37 -52.18 -40.13
N LEU A 2 5.18 -51.41 -39.40
CA LEU A 2 4.94 -51.18 -37.96
C LEU A 2 5.68 -49.93 -37.47
N GLN A 3 5.36 -48.73 -38.00
CA GLN A 3 6.01 -47.50 -37.52
C GLN A 3 5.26 -46.21 -37.90
N ARG A 4 3.98 -46.06 -37.54
CA ARG A 4 3.23 -44.78 -37.66
C ARG A 4 2.12 -44.61 -36.62
N ARG A 5 2.41 -44.82 -35.32
CA ARG A 5 1.38 -44.57 -34.29
C ARG A 5 1.80 -43.78 -33.04
N ASN A 6 3.06 -43.34 -32.92
CA ASN A 6 3.55 -42.82 -31.63
C ASN A 6 3.88 -41.31 -31.59
N GLU A 7 3.78 -40.56 -32.67
CA GLU A 7 4.21 -39.14 -32.67
C GLU A 7 3.11 -38.10 -32.41
N ILE A 8 1.82 -38.50 -32.40
CA ILE A 8 0.71 -37.53 -32.29
C ILE A 8 0.31 -37.26 -30.82
N CYS A 9 0.76 -38.08 -29.87
CA CYS A 9 0.27 -38.00 -28.48
C CYS A 9 1.00 -36.97 -27.59
N TYR A 10 2.18 -36.50 -27.97
CA TYR A 10 2.98 -35.60 -27.11
C TYR A 10 2.64 -34.11 -27.24
N ILE A 11 2.16 -33.67 -28.41
CA ILE A 11 1.88 -32.24 -28.66
C ILE A 11 0.57 -31.78 -27.99
N LYS A 12 -0.40 -32.69 -27.77
CA LYS A 12 -1.70 -32.34 -27.19
C LYS A 12 -1.66 -32.17 -25.65
N SER A 13 -0.61 -32.67 -24.99
CA SER A 13 -0.46 -32.62 -23.52
C SER A 13 0.26 -31.35 -23.03
N MET A 14 1.11 -30.73 -23.85
CA MET A 14 1.85 -29.51 -23.47
C MET A 14 1.01 -28.22 -23.54
N ASN A 15 -0.05 -28.18 -24.37
CA ASN A 15 -0.90 -26.99 -24.51
C ASN A 15 -1.81 -26.73 -23.29
N ASN A 16 -2.13 -27.76 -22.50
CA ASN A 16 -3.03 -27.61 -21.35
C ASN A 16 -2.35 -27.07 -20.08
N ARG A 17 -1.03 -27.24 -19.94
CA ARG A 17 -0.29 -26.76 -18.75
C ARG A 17 0.15 -25.31 -18.88
N ILE A 18 0.46 -24.88 -20.11
CA ILE A 18 0.84 -23.49 -20.41
C ILE A 18 -0.35 -22.54 -20.27
N LEU A 19 -1.57 -23.00 -20.61
CA LEU A 19 -2.78 -22.17 -20.49
C LEU A 19 -3.19 -21.89 -19.03
N ILE A 20 -2.95 -22.83 -18.11
CA ILE A 20 -3.30 -22.67 -16.68
C ILE A 20 -2.32 -21.72 -15.98
N LEU A 21 -1.03 -21.79 -16.32
CA LEU A 21 0.00 -20.87 -15.78
C LEU A 21 -0.16 -19.44 -16.32
N ALA A 22 -0.57 -19.28 -17.58
CA ALA A 22 -0.85 -17.96 -18.16
C ALA A 22 -2.12 -17.30 -17.59
N PHE A 23 -3.13 -18.08 -17.17
CA PHE A 23 -4.36 -17.56 -16.58
C PHE A 23 -4.24 -17.18 -15.10
N LEU A 24 -3.37 -17.84 -14.31
CA LEU A 24 -3.09 -17.40 -12.94
C LEU A 24 -2.29 -16.09 -12.89
N ALA A 25 -1.45 -15.82 -13.89
CA ALA A 25 -0.65 -14.60 -13.96
C ALA A 25 -1.48 -13.34 -14.29
N LEU A 26 -2.69 -13.49 -14.87
CA LEU A 26 -3.56 -12.36 -15.24
C LEU A 26 -4.36 -11.78 -14.04
N ALA A 27 -4.35 -12.45 -12.89
CA ALA A 27 -5.04 -11.99 -11.69
C ALA A 27 -4.20 -11.05 -10.81
N ALA A 28 -2.88 -11.01 -11.03
CA ALA A 28 -1.97 -10.09 -10.35
C ALA A 28 -1.61 -8.96 -11.32
N GLY A 29 -2.43 -7.90 -11.33
CA GLY A 29 -2.01 -6.63 -11.95
C GLY A 29 -0.69 -6.16 -11.32
N PRO A 30 0.15 -5.42 -12.06
CA PRO A 30 1.40 -4.91 -11.50
C PRO A 30 1.11 -4.08 -10.25
N ALA A 31 1.71 -4.47 -9.13
CA ALA A 31 1.76 -3.66 -7.92
C ALA A 31 2.54 -2.37 -8.23
N VAL A 32 1.84 -1.23 -8.29
CA VAL A 32 2.48 0.08 -8.49
C VAL A 32 2.91 0.62 -7.14
N SER A 33 4.09 0.23 -6.66
CA SER A 33 4.73 0.88 -5.51
C SER A 33 5.16 2.29 -5.89
N GLY A 34 4.99 3.23 -4.97
CA GLY A 34 5.30 4.63 -5.22
C GLY A 34 5.78 5.35 -3.98
N GLU A 35 6.34 6.52 -4.23
CA GLU A 35 6.80 7.46 -3.21
C GLU A 35 6.21 8.84 -3.53
N TYR A 36 5.64 9.48 -2.52
CA TYR A 36 5.08 10.82 -2.62
C TYR A 36 5.78 11.74 -1.62
N SER A 37 6.48 12.76 -2.11
CA SER A 37 7.17 13.71 -1.23
C SER A 37 6.17 14.66 -0.57
N LEU A 38 6.13 14.61 0.76
CA LEU A 38 5.26 15.47 1.58
C LEU A 38 5.98 16.76 1.97
N MET A 39 7.27 16.68 2.27
CA MET A 39 8.11 17.83 2.59
C MET A 39 9.49 17.67 1.98
N LEU A 40 9.88 18.63 1.15
CA LEU A 40 11.18 18.67 0.51
C LEU A 40 12.14 19.56 1.31
N ARG A 41 12.74 18.97 2.36
CA ARG A 41 13.76 19.62 3.21
C ARG A 41 13.33 21.01 3.71
N ASP A 42 12.16 21.07 4.33
CA ASP A 42 11.64 22.31 4.88
C ASP A 42 12.07 22.50 6.35
N THR A 43 12.15 23.75 6.79
CA THR A 43 12.52 24.08 8.17
C THR A 43 11.29 24.45 8.98
N LEU A 44 11.00 23.65 10.00
CA LEU A 44 9.92 23.90 10.95
C LEU A 44 10.50 24.54 12.21
N GLU A 45 10.18 25.82 12.41
CA GLU A 45 10.46 26.50 13.68
C GLU A 45 9.37 26.20 14.70
N ILE A 46 9.75 25.58 15.81
CA ILE A 46 8.85 25.14 16.87
C ILE A 46 9.23 25.83 18.18
N PRO A 47 8.41 26.78 18.67
CA PRO A 47 8.68 27.45 19.94
C PRO A 47 8.68 26.49 21.13
N VAL A 48 9.17 26.98 22.27
CA VAL A 48 9.14 26.26 23.56
C VAL A 48 7.71 25.84 23.89
N ALA A 49 7.53 24.61 24.36
CA ALA A 49 6.23 24.08 24.77
C ALA A 49 5.16 24.04 23.66
N GLN A 50 5.56 24.18 22.39
CA GLN A 50 4.64 24.18 21.24
C GLN A 50 4.87 22.98 20.32
N TYR A 51 4.00 22.88 19.32
CA TYR A 51 4.09 21.88 18.26
C TYR A 51 3.73 22.50 16.90
N ARG A 52 4.12 21.80 15.84
CA ARG A 52 3.66 22.01 14.47
C ARG A 52 3.05 20.71 13.96
N ALA A 53 2.12 20.82 13.02
CA ALA A 53 1.46 19.64 12.46
C ALA A 53 1.53 19.69 10.94
N VAL A 54 1.99 18.59 10.35
CA VAL A 54 1.98 18.37 8.91
C VAL A 54 0.82 17.44 8.60
N ARG A 55 -0.11 17.89 7.75
CA ARG A 55 -1.33 17.15 7.41
C ARG A 55 -1.17 16.54 6.03
N PHE A 56 -1.56 15.29 5.90
CA PHE A 56 -1.48 14.57 4.63
C PHE A 56 -2.64 13.57 4.50
N GLU A 57 -2.82 13.05 3.29
CA GLU A 57 -3.90 12.13 2.95
C GLU A 57 -3.30 10.89 2.28
N VAL A 58 -3.77 9.71 2.70
CA VAL A 58 -3.45 8.42 2.09
C VAL A 58 -4.64 7.97 1.28
N LEU A 59 -4.46 7.95 -0.03
CA LEU A 59 -5.48 7.54 -0.99
C LEU A 59 -5.59 6.00 -1.05
N PRO A 60 -6.71 5.45 -1.56
CA PRO A 60 -6.93 4.00 -1.59
C PRO A 60 -5.88 3.20 -2.36
N ASP A 61 -5.27 3.79 -3.39
CA ASP A 61 -4.17 3.22 -4.17
C ASP A 61 -2.84 3.18 -3.40
N MET A 62 -2.69 4.04 -2.38
CA MET A 62 -1.52 4.16 -1.51
C MET A 62 -1.65 3.37 -0.20
N ALA A 63 -2.84 2.86 0.13
CA ALA A 63 -3.11 2.27 1.45
C ALA A 63 -2.37 0.95 1.73
N GLY A 64 -1.77 0.33 0.70
CA GLY A 64 -0.96 -0.87 0.84
C GLY A 64 0.36 -0.56 1.54
N ASP A 65 0.52 -1.04 2.78
CA ASP A 65 1.75 -0.91 3.57
C ASP A 65 2.35 0.51 3.56
N ALA A 66 1.50 1.53 3.69
CA ALA A 66 1.92 2.92 3.72
C ALA A 66 2.83 3.20 4.93
N SER A 67 3.92 3.92 4.71
CA SER A 67 4.87 4.34 5.74
C SER A 67 5.34 5.77 5.46
N LEU A 68 5.48 6.57 6.51
CA LEU A 68 6.20 7.83 6.46
C LEU A 68 7.68 7.54 6.68
N GLU A 69 8.50 7.90 5.71
CA GLU A 69 9.94 7.75 5.79
C GLU A 69 10.63 9.07 5.52
N GLY A 70 11.78 9.28 6.14
CA GLY A 70 12.47 10.54 5.98
C GLY A 70 13.68 10.70 6.87
N ARG A 71 14.25 11.90 6.78
CA ARG A 71 15.36 12.34 7.62
C ARG A 71 15.00 13.66 8.27
N LEU A 72 15.33 13.78 9.54
CA LEU A 72 15.18 15.02 10.29
C LEU A 72 16.51 15.44 10.91
N GLU A 73 16.72 16.73 10.97
CA GLU A 73 17.82 17.38 11.66
C GLU A 73 17.22 18.38 12.65
N VAL A 74 17.46 18.18 13.95
CA VAL A 74 16.98 19.06 15.01
C VAL A 74 18.10 19.93 15.51
N LEU A 75 17.82 21.23 15.55
CA LEU A 75 18.70 22.24 16.08
C LEU A 75 18.05 22.90 17.31
N PRO A 76 18.79 23.11 18.41
CA PRO A 76 20.16 22.64 18.61
C PRO A 76 20.21 21.12 18.86
N ASP A 77 21.35 20.48 18.56
CA ASP A 77 21.58 19.03 18.65
C ASP A 77 21.33 18.42 20.05
N THR A 78 21.20 19.26 21.08
CA THR A 78 20.85 18.88 22.45
C THR A 78 19.34 18.71 22.65
N SER A 79 18.52 19.11 21.69
CA SER A 79 17.06 19.05 21.75
C SER A 79 16.55 17.73 21.17
N GLU A 80 15.53 17.19 21.80
CA GLU A 80 14.84 15.99 21.33
C GLU A 80 13.38 16.34 21.00
N ILE A 81 12.94 16.06 19.79
CA ILE A 81 11.55 16.28 19.37
C ILE A 81 10.73 15.00 19.47
N GLU A 82 9.43 15.17 19.63
CA GLU A 82 8.47 14.07 19.55
C GLU A 82 7.76 14.11 18.19
N LEU A 83 7.70 12.97 17.52
CA LEU A 83 6.90 12.71 16.35
C LEU A 83 5.69 11.87 16.76
N ILE A 84 4.50 12.42 16.57
CA ILE A 84 3.24 11.79 16.96
C ILE A 84 2.32 11.73 15.75
N LEU A 85 1.97 10.52 15.32
CA LEU A 85 1.02 10.31 14.24
C LEU A 85 -0.38 10.11 14.79
N LEU A 86 -1.31 10.89 14.26
CA LEU A 86 -2.72 10.89 14.64
C LEU A 86 -3.60 10.79 13.39
N HIS A 87 -4.78 10.18 13.55
CA HIS A 87 -5.85 10.39 12.60
C HIS A 87 -6.31 11.86 12.68
N ILE A 88 -6.82 12.41 11.57
CA ILE A 88 -7.18 13.84 11.52
C ILE A 88 -8.26 14.21 12.55
N ASP A 89 -9.20 13.30 12.80
CA ASP A 89 -10.30 13.52 13.74
C ASP A 89 -9.80 13.57 15.20
N ASP A 90 -8.84 12.70 15.53
CA ASP A 90 -8.20 12.70 16.84
C ASP A 90 -7.33 13.94 17.02
N TYR A 91 -6.57 14.33 15.99
CA TYR A 91 -5.82 15.59 16.02
C TYR A 91 -6.75 16.80 16.26
N GLN A 92 -7.90 16.88 15.60
CA GLN A 92 -8.86 17.97 15.82
C GLN A 92 -9.41 17.97 17.25
N ARG A 93 -9.71 16.79 17.81
CA ARG A 93 -10.16 16.64 19.20
C ARG A 93 -9.08 17.06 20.19
N TRP A 94 -7.83 16.66 19.94
CA TRP A 94 -6.68 17.01 20.76
C TRP A 94 -6.46 18.52 20.83
N VAL A 95 -6.54 19.20 19.68
CA VAL A 95 -6.37 20.65 19.58
C VAL A 95 -7.50 21.40 20.29
N SER A 96 -8.74 20.90 20.21
CA SER A 96 -9.92 21.59 20.72
C SER A 96 -10.04 21.49 22.24
N ASP A 97 -9.94 20.27 22.78
CA ASP A 97 -10.36 19.99 24.15
C ASP A 97 -9.25 19.37 25.01
N GLY A 98 -8.05 19.16 24.46
CA GLY A 98 -6.94 18.50 25.15
C GLY A 98 -7.26 17.07 25.61
N GLY A 99 -8.28 16.44 25.01
CA GLY A 99 -8.77 15.13 25.37
C GLY A 99 -7.76 14.01 25.11
N SER A 100 -8.02 12.84 25.71
CA SER A 100 -7.27 11.61 25.40
C SER A 100 -7.50 11.27 23.93
N VAL A 101 -6.40 11.06 23.19
CA VAL A 101 -6.42 10.72 21.77
C VAL A 101 -5.66 9.44 21.52
N ASP A 102 -6.11 8.69 20.51
CA ASP A 102 -5.45 7.47 20.11
C ASP A 102 -4.23 7.81 19.24
N THR A 103 -3.05 7.52 19.76
CA THR A 103 -1.80 7.75 19.05
C THR A 103 -1.50 6.54 18.17
N LEU A 104 -1.54 6.73 16.85
CA LEU A 104 -1.28 5.65 15.90
C LEU A 104 0.20 5.23 15.93
N ALA A 105 1.09 6.21 16.09
CA ALA A 105 2.50 5.97 16.32
C ALA A 105 3.16 7.12 17.07
N TYR A 106 4.22 6.79 17.80
CA TYR A 106 4.99 7.73 18.61
C TYR A 106 6.48 7.41 18.50
N GLN A 107 7.29 8.43 18.21
CA GLN A 107 8.75 8.32 18.24
C GLN A 107 9.36 9.58 18.83
N ARG A 108 10.49 9.40 19.52
CA ARG A 108 11.29 10.50 20.06
C ARG A 108 12.64 10.51 19.36
N ARG A 109 13.07 11.69 18.87
CA ARG A 109 14.21 11.81 17.95
C ARG A 109 15.01 13.06 18.23
N VAL A 110 16.33 12.92 18.19
CA VAL A 110 17.27 14.05 18.15
C VAL A 110 17.50 14.41 16.68
N SER A 111 18.29 13.63 15.95
CA SER A 111 18.44 13.76 14.50
C SER A 111 18.59 12.39 13.87
N GLY A 112 18.37 12.29 12.56
CA GLY A 112 18.59 11.08 11.78
C GLY A 112 17.36 10.62 11.01
N ASP A 113 17.41 9.36 10.58
CA ASP A 113 16.37 8.75 9.78
C ASP A 113 15.20 8.28 10.66
N PHE A 114 13.98 8.35 10.13
CA PHE A 114 12.79 7.83 10.76
C PHE A 114 11.92 7.08 9.76
N SER A 115 11.19 6.07 10.25
CA SER A 115 10.18 5.33 9.50
C SER A 115 9.00 5.05 10.43
N MET A 116 7.79 5.29 9.96
CA MET A 116 6.57 5.21 10.76
C MET A 116 5.40 4.71 9.90
N GLY A 117 4.92 3.50 10.19
CA GLY A 117 3.77 2.92 9.49
C GLY A 117 2.52 3.79 9.64
N VAL A 118 1.82 3.99 8.52
CA VAL A 118 0.54 4.70 8.47
C VAL A 118 -0.58 3.67 8.27
N PRO A 119 -1.52 3.55 9.22
CA PRO A 119 -2.51 2.48 9.17
C PRO A 119 -3.63 2.84 8.20
N GLY A 120 -3.61 2.22 7.03
CA GLY A 120 -4.72 2.23 6.08
C GLY A 120 -4.93 3.57 5.34
N LEU A 121 -6.15 3.75 4.85
CA LEU A 121 -6.59 4.94 4.11
C LEU A 121 -7.15 5.99 5.05
N GLY A 122 -6.99 7.26 4.69
CA GLY A 122 -7.56 8.37 5.44
C GLY A 122 -6.70 9.62 5.46
N ARG A 123 -7.05 10.54 6.35
CA ARG A 123 -6.32 11.79 6.55
C ARG A 123 -5.64 11.75 7.90
N TYR A 124 -4.37 12.14 7.92
CA TYR A 124 -3.51 12.03 9.09
C TYR A 124 -2.82 13.36 9.37
N ALA A 125 -2.37 13.50 10.61
CA ALA A 125 -1.53 14.59 11.05
C ALA A 125 -0.29 14.01 11.71
N LEU A 126 0.88 14.36 11.20
CA LEU A 126 2.15 14.18 11.90
C LEU A 126 2.40 15.43 12.74
N VAL A 127 2.34 15.27 14.06
CA VAL A 127 2.64 16.32 15.02
C VAL A 127 4.11 16.24 15.38
N VAL A 128 4.82 17.34 15.12
CA VAL A 128 6.20 17.57 15.54
C VAL A 128 6.16 18.44 16.80
N SER A 129 6.46 17.85 17.95
CA SER A 129 6.26 18.46 19.27
C SER A 129 7.60 18.80 19.93
N ASN A 130 7.72 20.05 20.36
CA ASN A 130 8.83 20.59 21.15
C ASN A 130 8.42 20.78 22.63
N ARG A 131 7.43 20.02 23.09
CA ARG A 131 6.86 20.21 24.44
C ARG A 131 7.79 19.81 25.58
N GLY A 132 8.73 18.90 25.31
CA GLY A 132 9.69 18.41 26.30
C GLY A 132 10.91 19.31 26.50
N ASN A 133 11.13 20.32 25.65
CA ASN A 133 12.32 21.16 25.70
C ASN A 133 12.04 22.54 26.30
N TYR A 134 13.08 23.14 26.88
CA TYR A 134 13.05 24.48 27.47
C TYR A 134 13.57 25.57 26.52
N MET A 135 13.91 25.20 25.28
CA MET A 135 14.37 26.12 24.24
C MET A 135 13.64 25.85 22.91
N PRO A 136 13.53 26.85 22.02
CA PRO A 136 12.98 26.64 20.69
C PRO A 136 13.80 25.61 19.92
N ALA A 137 13.13 24.81 19.10
CA ALA A 137 13.76 23.85 18.21
C ALA A 137 13.47 24.21 16.76
N ALA A 138 14.48 24.15 15.90
CA ALA A 138 14.33 24.19 14.45
C ALA A 138 14.52 22.77 13.92
N VAL A 139 13.54 22.27 13.16
CA VAL A 139 13.56 20.92 12.61
C VAL A 139 13.61 21.03 11.10
N VAL A 140 14.75 20.69 10.50
CA VAL A 140 14.87 20.53 9.05
C VAL A 140 14.44 19.11 8.71
N MET A 141 13.38 18.96 7.93
CA MET A 141 12.78 17.65 7.68
C MET A 141 12.55 17.40 6.19
N GLU A 142 13.02 16.24 5.75
CA GLU A 142 12.65 15.61 4.50
C GLU A 142 11.74 14.44 4.82
N MET A 143 10.56 14.40 4.22
CA MET A 143 9.54 13.40 4.53
C MET A 143 8.80 12.98 3.26
N ASN A 144 8.77 11.67 3.07
CA ASN A 144 8.12 11.01 1.96
C ASN A 144 7.11 9.98 2.49
N LEU A 145 5.97 9.87 1.82
CA LEU A 145 5.03 8.78 2.00
C LEU A 145 5.40 7.67 1.02
N VAL A 146 5.89 6.57 1.54
CA VAL A 146 6.24 5.36 0.78
C VAL A 146 5.11 4.37 0.92
N PHE A 147 4.70 3.74 -0.18
CA PHE A 147 3.65 2.73 -0.16
C PHE A 147 3.99 1.58 -1.09
N ALA A 148 3.65 0.37 -0.64
CA ALA A 148 3.61 -0.77 -1.51
C ALA A 148 2.34 -0.66 -2.34
N GLY A 149 2.46 -0.66 -3.67
CA GLY A 149 1.29 -0.74 -4.52
C GLY A 149 0.54 -2.00 -4.17
N SER A 150 -0.63 -1.87 -3.56
CA SER A 150 -1.56 -2.99 -3.63
C SER A 150 -1.89 -3.13 -5.12
N GLY A 151 -1.66 -4.30 -5.72
CA GLY A 151 -2.07 -4.59 -7.10
C GLY A 151 -3.60 -4.63 -7.24
N SER A 152 -4.32 -3.66 -6.67
CA SER A 152 -5.77 -3.57 -6.59
C SER A 152 -6.27 -2.39 -7.42
N THR A 153 -6.05 -2.46 -8.73
CA THR A 153 -6.98 -1.82 -9.66
C THR A 153 -8.18 -2.77 -9.85
N ASP A 154 -9.17 -2.68 -8.98
CA ASP A 154 -10.59 -2.63 -9.37
C ASP A 154 -11.56 -2.75 -8.17
N PRO A 155 -12.66 -1.98 -8.15
CA PRO A 155 -13.75 -2.08 -7.17
C PRO A 155 -14.66 -3.30 -7.37
N LEU A 156 -14.28 -4.28 -8.20
CA LEU A 156 -15.04 -5.51 -8.34
C LEU A 156 -14.69 -6.45 -7.17
N PRO A 157 -15.65 -6.83 -6.31
CA PRO A 157 -15.41 -7.77 -5.23
C PRO A 157 -14.78 -9.04 -5.79
N SER A 158 -13.75 -9.57 -5.13
CA SER A 158 -13.03 -10.79 -5.56
C SER A 158 -13.97 -11.96 -5.88
N ALA A 159 -15.13 -12.01 -5.20
CA ALA A 159 -16.21 -12.96 -5.47
C ALA A 159 -16.81 -12.84 -6.89
N LEU A 160 -16.95 -11.62 -7.45
CA LEU A 160 -17.47 -11.41 -8.80
C LEU A 160 -16.44 -11.80 -9.87
N LYS A 161 -15.14 -11.59 -9.60
CA LYS A 161 -14.05 -12.08 -10.46
C LYS A 161 -14.05 -13.62 -10.52
N ILE A 162 -14.22 -14.27 -9.38
CA ILE A 162 -14.36 -15.73 -9.30
C ILE A 162 -15.63 -16.20 -10.03
N ALA A 163 -16.76 -15.51 -9.84
CA ALA A 163 -18.01 -15.85 -10.53
C ALA A 163 -17.87 -15.76 -12.06
N LEU A 164 -17.25 -14.70 -12.58
CA LEU A 164 -16.95 -14.55 -14.00
C LEU A 164 -16.02 -15.67 -14.51
N LEU A 165 -15.02 -16.05 -13.71
CA LEU A 165 -14.10 -17.13 -14.06
C LEU A 165 -14.82 -18.49 -14.13
N VAL A 166 -15.72 -18.77 -13.19
CA VAL A 166 -16.56 -19.98 -13.19
C VAL A 166 -17.50 -20.00 -14.41
N ILE A 167 -18.10 -18.85 -14.76
CA ILE A 167 -18.96 -18.74 -15.94
C ILE A 167 -18.14 -18.99 -17.23
N ALA A 168 -16.96 -18.38 -17.35
CA ALA A 168 -16.09 -18.57 -18.51
C ALA A 168 -15.65 -20.04 -18.67
N LEU A 169 -15.28 -20.70 -17.56
CA LEU A 169 -14.96 -22.14 -17.55
C LEU A 169 -16.16 -23.00 -17.94
N GLY A 170 -17.36 -22.66 -17.45
CA GLY A 170 -18.60 -23.36 -17.80
C GLY A 170 -18.92 -23.28 -19.30
N ILE A 171 -18.77 -22.11 -19.90
CA ILE A 171 -18.98 -21.90 -21.35
C ILE A 171 -17.96 -22.69 -22.17
N ALA A 172 -16.68 -22.68 -21.75
CA ALA A 172 -15.63 -23.45 -22.43
C ALA A 172 -15.87 -24.97 -22.35
N ALA A 173 -16.28 -25.48 -21.18
CA ALA A 173 -16.60 -26.89 -21.00
C ALA A 173 -17.81 -27.32 -21.84
N PHE A 174 -18.85 -26.47 -21.91
CA PHE A 174 -20.03 -26.71 -22.75
C PHE A 174 -19.66 -26.74 -24.24
N ALA A 175 -18.86 -25.78 -24.71
CA ALA A 175 -18.40 -25.72 -26.09
C ALA A 175 -17.59 -26.98 -26.46
N LEU A 176 -16.63 -27.39 -25.62
CA LEU A 176 -15.85 -28.61 -25.83
C LEU A 176 -16.71 -29.88 -25.80
N GLY A 177 -17.66 -29.97 -24.87
CA GLY A 177 -18.61 -31.07 -24.77
C GLY A 177 -19.47 -31.20 -26.03
N SER A 178 -19.92 -30.08 -26.59
CA SER A 178 -20.73 -30.07 -27.82
C SER A 178 -19.96 -30.58 -29.04
N VAL A 179 -18.68 -30.25 -29.14
CA VAL A 179 -17.79 -30.71 -30.23
C VAL A 179 -17.50 -32.21 -30.09
N ILE A 180 -17.21 -32.68 -28.87
CA ILE A 180 -16.96 -34.12 -28.61
C ILE A 180 -18.23 -34.95 -28.85
N ALA A 181 -19.40 -34.46 -28.43
CA ALA A 181 -20.67 -35.12 -28.67
C ALA A 181 -21.00 -35.23 -30.16
N ARG A 182 -20.64 -34.20 -30.95
CA ARG A 182 -20.81 -34.21 -32.41
C ARG A 182 -19.90 -35.25 -33.08
N PHE A 183 -18.64 -35.36 -32.66
CA PHE A 183 -17.69 -36.35 -33.18
C PHE A 183 -18.03 -37.81 -32.82
N ARG A 184 -18.82 -38.05 -31.77
CA ARG A 184 -19.25 -39.40 -31.36
C ARG A 184 -20.49 -39.90 -32.10
N ARG A 185 -21.20 -39.02 -32.81
CA ARG A 185 -22.41 -39.35 -33.60
C ARG A 185 -22.14 -39.51 -35.11
N SER A 186 -20.94 -39.22 -35.56
CA SER A 186 -20.43 -39.49 -36.93
C SER A 186 -19.60 -40.76 -36.94
#